data_AF-A0A6P8RL47-F1
#
_entry.id   AF-A0A6P8RL47-F1
#
_cell.length_a   1.000
_cell.length_b   1.000
_cell.length_c   1.000
_cell.angle_alpha   90.00
_cell.angle_beta   90.00
_cell.angle_gamma   90.00
#
_symmetry.space_group_name_H-M   'P 1'
#
loop_
_entity.id
_entity.type
_entity.pdbx_description
1 polymer ?
#
loop_
_entity_poly.entity_id
_entity_poly.type
_entity_poly.pdbx_seq_one_letter_code
_entity_poly.pdbx_strand_id
1 'polypeptide(L)'
;MSLATWLLLTAVFISAGFGEKQQQVWPVPYKHFDYRPTPDPFCQALYTFCPTGYPDGHIPLMKDDDTIEVFRLQAPVWEFKYGDLLGHFKIMHDAIGFRSSLTGENYTAEWEYI
;
A
#
# COMPACT_ATOMS: atom_id res chain seq x y z
N MET A 1 56.32 17.42 -21.66
CA MET A 1 55.02 17.56 -20.98
C MET A 1 55.30 17.67 -19.49
N SER A 2 54.89 18.76 -18.83
CA SER A 2 55.33 19.12 -17.48
C SER A 2 54.69 18.25 -16.40
N LEU A 3 55.38 17.99 -15.28
CA LEU A 3 54.79 17.37 -14.08
C LEU A 3 53.51 18.09 -13.62
N ALA A 4 53.40 19.40 -13.89
CA ALA A 4 52.22 20.20 -13.59
C ALA A 4 50.97 19.73 -14.35
N THR A 5 51.12 19.26 -15.60
CA THR A 5 49.99 18.73 -16.38
C THR A 5 49.51 17.37 -15.88
N TRP A 6 50.39 16.54 -15.32
CA TRP A 6 50.00 15.28 -14.67
C TRP A 6 49.24 15.52 -13.37
N LEU A 7 49.72 16.45 -12.54
CA LEU A 7 49.07 16.83 -11.27
C LEU A 7 47.67 17.43 -11.48
N LEU A 8 47.50 18.28 -12.50
CA LEU A 8 46.20 18.86 -12.85
C LEU A 8 45.22 17.80 -13.38
N LEU A 9 45.67 16.86 -14.20
CA LEU A 9 44.84 15.75 -14.67
C LEU A 9 44.41 14.84 -13.50
N THR A 10 45.32 14.51 -12.59
CA THR A 10 44.96 13.69 -11.40
C THR A 10 43.97 14.40 -10.48
N ALA A 11 44.05 15.73 -10.31
CA ALA A 11 43.12 16.48 -9.48
C ALA A 11 41.70 16.51 -10.07
N VAL A 12 41.55 16.57 -11.40
CA VAL A 12 40.24 16.54 -12.08
C VAL A 12 39.57 15.17 -11.96
N PHE A 13 40.33 14.08 -11.97
CA PHE A 13 39.77 12.73 -11.81
C PHE A 13 39.28 12.43 -10.38
N ILE A 14 39.85 13.07 -9.35
CA ILE A 14 39.41 12.87 -7.95
C ILE A 14 38.06 13.56 -7.70
N SER A 15 37.77 14.67 -8.39
CA SER A 15 36.54 15.45 -8.23
C SER A 15 35.32 14.85 -8.93
N ALA A 16 35.50 13.92 -9.87
CA ALA A 16 34.44 13.45 -10.77
C ALA A 16 33.67 12.21 -10.28
N GLY A 17 33.97 11.67 -9.10
CA GLY A 17 33.51 10.33 -8.70
C GLY A 17 32.71 10.22 -7.40
N PHE A 18 32.48 11.31 -6.67
CA PHE A 18 31.61 11.28 -5.50
C PHE A 18 30.27 11.92 -5.86
N GLY A 19 29.43 11.16 -6.58
CA GLY A 19 27.99 11.39 -6.47
C GLY A 19 27.66 11.34 -4.99
N GLU A 20 27.09 12.41 -4.44
CA GLU A 20 26.58 12.44 -3.07
C GLU A 20 25.73 11.19 -2.89
N LYS A 21 26.25 10.20 -2.14
CA LYS A 21 25.42 9.12 -1.63
C LYS A 21 24.45 9.82 -0.69
N GLN A 22 23.28 10.22 -1.20
CA GLN A 22 22.17 10.63 -0.36
C GLN A 22 22.01 9.52 0.66
N GLN A 23 22.39 9.84 1.89
CA GLN A 23 22.36 8.92 3.00
C GLN A 23 20.89 8.54 3.14
N GLN A 24 20.55 7.28 2.85
CA GLN A 24 19.17 6.81 2.94
C GLN A 24 18.70 7.01 4.38
N VAL A 25 17.78 7.95 4.56
CA VAL A 25 17.16 8.22 5.85
C VAL A 25 16.07 7.18 6.06
N TRP A 26 16.20 6.42 7.14
CA TRP A 26 15.20 5.44 7.53
C TRP A 26 14.10 6.10 8.38
N PRO A 27 12.83 5.75 8.18
CA PRO A 27 12.30 4.85 7.16
C PRO A 27 12.22 5.50 5.77
N VAL A 28 12.45 4.72 4.71
CA VAL A 28 12.26 5.19 3.33
C VAL A 28 10.77 5.49 3.12
N PRO A 29 10.38 6.73 2.76
CA PRO A 29 8.97 7.09 2.57
C PRO A 29 8.31 6.32 1.42
N TYR A 30 7.02 5.99 1.57
CA TYR A 30 6.24 5.40 0.50
C TYR A 30 6.01 6.44 -0.62
N LYS A 31 6.31 6.08 -1.86
CA LYS A 31 6.09 6.96 -3.02
C LYS A 31 4.62 6.92 -3.43
N HIS A 32 3.96 8.07 -3.39
CA HIS A 32 2.61 8.25 -3.89
C HIS A 32 2.62 8.66 -5.37
N PHE A 33 1.49 8.42 -6.04
CA PHE A 33 1.20 8.84 -7.41
C PHE A 33 -0.08 9.69 -7.39
N ASP A 34 -0.23 10.55 -8.39
CA ASP A 34 -1.37 11.43 -8.59
C ASP A 34 -2.60 10.70 -9.17
N TYR A 35 -2.41 9.52 -9.74
CA TYR A 35 -3.49 8.66 -10.21
C TYR A 35 -3.17 7.16 -10.03
N ARG A 36 -4.21 6.33 -10.06
CA ARG A 36 -4.10 4.87 -10.13
C ARG A 36 -4.09 4.43 -11.61
N PRO A 37 -3.02 3.81 -12.12
CA PRO A 37 -3.01 3.28 -13.48
C PRO A 37 -3.98 2.11 -13.61
N THR A 38 -4.51 1.91 -14.83
CA THR A 38 -5.28 0.70 -15.16
C THR A 38 -4.35 -0.52 -15.09
N PRO A 39 -4.80 -1.66 -14.50
CA PRO A 39 -4.02 -2.89 -14.51
C PRO A 39 -3.65 -3.33 -15.93
N ASP A 40 -2.42 -3.83 -16.10
CA ASP A 40 -1.98 -4.38 -17.39
C ASP A 40 -2.81 -5.62 -17.75
N PRO A 41 -3.26 -5.80 -19.00
CA PRO A 41 -4.00 -7.00 -19.41
C PRO A 41 -3.28 -8.33 -19.15
N PHE A 42 -1.97 -8.34 -19.02
CA PHE A 42 -1.20 -9.50 -18.58
C PHE A 42 -1.54 -9.94 -17.14
N CYS A 43 -1.87 -8.99 -16.26
CA CYS A 43 -2.22 -9.25 -14.87
C CYS A 43 -3.68 -9.68 -14.76
N GLN A 44 -3.91 -10.98 -14.64
CA GLN A 44 -5.25 -11.57 -14.49
C GLN A 44 -5.42 -12.17 -13.10
N ALA A 45 -6.43 -11.70 -12.36
CA ALA A 45 -6.74 -12.23 -11.04
C ALA A 45 -7.45 -13.59 -11.14
N LEU A 46 -7.05 -14.56 -10.30
CA LEU A 46 -7.72 -15.85 -10.21
C LEU A 46 -9.04 -15.78 -9.41
N TYR A 47 -9.11 -14.83 -8.47
CA TYR A 47 -10.29 -14.54 -7.68
C TYR A 47 -10.67 -13.08 -7.91
N THR A 48 -11.96 -12.80 -8.07
CA THR A 48 -12.44 -11.45 -8.32
C THR A 48 -12.16 -10.54 -7.13
N PHE A 49 -11.50 -9.42 -7.38
CA PHE A 49 -11.26 -8.39 -6.38
C PHE A 49 -12.58 -7.67 -6.02
N CYS A 50 -12.87 -7.58 -4.72
CA CYS A 50 -14.04 -6.88 -4.15
C CYS A 50 -15.39 -7.23 -4.85
N PRO A 51 -15.81 -8.51 -4.83
CA PRO A 51 -16.96 -8.97 -5.64
C PRO A 51 -18.31 -8.40 -5.19
N THR A 52 -18.44 -7.99 -3.93
CA THR A 52 -19.66 -7.40 -3.35
C THR A 52 -19.56 -5.89 -3.13
N GLY A 53 -18.47 -5.27 -3.56
CA GLY A 53 -18.31 -3.82 -3.47
C GLY A 53 -19.23 -3.09 -4.46
N TYR A 54 -19.46 -1.81 -4.21
CA TYR A 54 -20.19 -0.98 -5.17
C TYR A 54 -19.40 -0.89 -6.49
N PRO A 55 -20.02 -1.11 -7.67
CA PRO A 55 -19.32 -1.17 -8.95
C PRO A 55 -18.57 0.11 -9.35
N ASP A 56 -19.06 1.25 -8.88
CA ASP A 56 -18.47 2.59 -9.05
C ASP A 56 -17.53 2.97 -7.88
N GLY A 57 -17.34 2.07 -6.91
CA GLY A 57 -16.44 2.24 -5.77
C GLY A 57 -16.88 3.32 -4.79
N HIS A 58 -18.14 3.75 -4.82
CA HIS A 58 -18.61 4.79 -3.92
C HIS A 58 -18.65 4.29 -2.46
N ILE A 59 -18.42 5.23 -1.54
CA ILE A 59 -18.67 5.03 -0.11
C ILE A 59 -20.04 5.65 0.18
N PRO A 60 -20.98 4.93 0.83
CA PRO A 60 -22.29 5.48 1.17
C PRO A 60 -22.19 6.76 2.01
N LEU A 61 -23.06 7.73 1.72
CA LEU A 61 -23.13 8.98 2.47
C LEU A 61 -23.87 8.77 3.79
N MET A 62 -23.20 9.09 4.89
CA MET A 62 -23.80 9.08 6.23
C MET A 62 -24.38 10.45 6.57
N LYS A 63 -25.41 10.48 7.41
CA LYS A 63 -25.97 11.73 7.92
C LYS A 63 -25.10 12.28 9.05
N ASP A 64 -25.07 13.61 9.17
CA ASP A 64 -24.28 14.28 10.21
C ASP A 64 -24.73 13.98 11.65
N ASP A 65 -25.99 13.57 11.83
CA ASP A 65 -26.58 13.19 13.12
C ASP A 65 -26.47 11.69 13.41
N ASP A 66 -25.81 10.91 12.55
CA ASP A 66 -25.62 9.48 12.75
C ASP A 66 -24.48 9.19 13.75
N THR A 67 -24.66 8.15 14.55
CA THR A 67 -23.61 7.59 15.39
C THR A 67 -23.09 6.33 14.71
N ILE A 68 -21.84 6.39 14.22
CA ILE A 68 -21.19 5.26 13.57
C ILE A 68 -20.29 4.53 14.57
N GLU A 69 -20.59 3.26 14.81
CA GLU A 69 -19.71 2.37 15.56
C GLU A 69 -18.60 1.85 14.66
N VAL A 70 -17.36 1.85 15.15
CA VAL A 70 -16.18 1.44 14.40
C VAL A 70 -15.55 0.21 15.06
N PHE A 71 -15.35 -0.84 14.27
CA PHE A 71 -14.86 -2.14 14.71
C PHE A 71 -13.49 -2.43 14.11
N ARG A 72 -12.59 -2.97 14.93
CA ARG A 72 -11.39 -3.65 14.43
C ARG A 72 -11.79 -5.07 14.03
N LEU A 73 -11.60 -5.40 12.76
CA LEU A 73 -11.83 -6.74 12.24
C LEU A 73 -10.49 -7.40 11.93
N GLN A 74 -10.37 -8.68 12.23
CA GLN A 74 -9.17 -9.45 11.96
C GLN A 74 -9.52 -10.92 11.72
N ALA A 75 -8.99 -11.52 10.65
CA ALA A 75 -9.18 -12.93 10.30
C ALA A 75 -7.87 -13.53 9.77
N PRO A 76 -7.65 -14.85 9.80
CA PRO A 76 -6.50 -15.47 9.16
C PRO A 76 -6.47 -15.18 7.66
N VAL A 77 -5.29 -14.86 7.11
CA VAL A 77 -5.17 -14.67 5.65
C VAL A 77 -5.56 -15.98 4.95
N TRP A 78 -6.25 -15.90 3.80
CA TRP A 78 -6.69 -17.06 3.00
C TRP A 78 -7.50 -18.11 3.77
N GLU A 79 -8.21 -17.72 4.84
CA GLU A 79 -9.07 -18.64 5.61
C GLU A 79 -10.07 -19.37 4.70
N PHE A 80 -10.62 -18.67 3.71
CA PHE A 80 -11.55 -19.24 2.73
C PHE A 80 -10.98 -20.40 1.90
N LYS A 81 -9.64 -20.51 1.79
CA LYS A 81 -8.95 -21.50 0.96
C LYS A 81 -8.23 -22.57 1.78
N TYR A 82 -7.61 -22.17 2.89
CA TYR A 82 -6.73 -23.05 3.68
C TYR A 82 -7.21 -23.27 5.12
N GLY A 83 -8.37 -22.73 5.50
CA GLY A 83 -8.85 -22.78 6.89
C GLY A 83 -7.91 -22.06 7.86
N ASP A 84 -7.83 -22.53 9.10
CA ASP A 84 -7.08 -21.88 10.19
C ASP A 84 -5.55 -22.08 10.13
N LEU A 85 -5.01 -22.69 9.06
CA LEU A 85 -3.58 -22.98 8.96
C LEU A 85 -2.72 -21.72 9.15
N LEU A 86 -3.06 -20.61 8.48
CA LEU A 86 -2.32 -19.35 8.58
C LEU A 86 -2.59 -18.62 9.91
N GLY A 87 -3.73 -18.89 10.55
CA GLY A 87 -4.07 -18.38 11.88
C GLY A 87 -3.20 -18.99 12.99
N HIS A 88 -2.79 -20.25 12.85
CA HIS A 88 -1.79 -20.86 13.73
C HIS A 88 -0.43 -20.15 13.68
N PHE A 89 -0.05 -19.60 12.52
CA PHE A 89 1.17 -18.80 12.34
C PHE A 89 0.98 -17.31 12.64
N LYS A 90 -0.24 -16.88 13.03
CA LYS A 90 -0.59 -15.46 13.27
C LYS A 90 -0.38 -14.57 12.04
N ILE A 91 -0.58 -15.12 10.85
CA ILE A 91 -0.60 -14.37 9.61
C ILE A 91 -2.06 -13.94 9.39
N MET A 92 -2.35 -12.68 9.69
CA MET A 92 -3.70 -12.14 9.77
C MET A 92 -3.95 -11.09 8.68
N HIS A 93 -5.19 -11.05 8.19
CA HIS A 93 -5.76 -9.96 7.41
C HIS A 93 -6.56 -9.05 8.34
N ASP A 94 -6.43 -7.74 8.14
CA ASP A 94 -7.09 -6.72 8.96
C ASP A 94 -8.07 -5.91 8.11
N ALA A 95 -9.19 -5.56 8.72
CA ALA A 95 -10.22 -4.72 8.12
C ALA A 95 -10.86 -3.78 9.17
N ILE A 96 -11.60 -2.79 8.70
CA ILE A 96 -12.38 -1.89 9.56
C ILE A 96 -13.86 -2.11 9.28
N GLY A 97 -14.63 -2.40 10.33
CA GLY A 97 -16.09 -2.49 10.27
C GLY A 97 -16.74 -1.18 10.70
N PHE A 98 -17.86 -0.84 10.07
CA PHE A 98 -18.69 0.30 10.41
C PHE A 98 -20.13 -0.17 10.63
N ARG A 99 -20.81 0.35 11.65
CA ARG A 99 -22.25 0.15 11.83
C ARG A 99 -22.94 1.49 12.08
N SER A 100 -23.97 1.78 11.29
CA SER A 100 -24.82 2.95 11.48
C SER A 100 -25.88 2.69 12.54
N SER A 101 -26.04 3.60 13.50
CA SER A 101 -27.11 3.51 14.50
C SER A 101 -28.46 3.94 13.92
N LEU A 102 -28.47 4.85 12.94
CA LEU A 102 -29.71 5.33 12.33
C LEU A 102 -30.31 4.35 11.33
N THR A 103 -29.50 3.71 10.48
CA THR A 103 -30.00 2.77 9.46
C THR A 103 -29.96 1.32 9.95
N GLY A 104 -29.10 1.00 10.93
CA GLY A 104 -28.83 -0.36 11.36
C GLY A 104 -27.92 -1.16 10.41
N GLU A 105 -27.52 -0.57 9.29
CA GLU A 105 -26.66 -1.20 8.28
C GLU A 105 -25.21 -1.31 8.77
N ASN A 106 -24.49 -2.29 8.21
CA ASN A 106 -23.08 -2.49 8.46
C ASN A 106 -22.27 -2.51 7.16
N TYR A 107 -21.01 -2.11 7.28
CA TYR A 107 -20.10 -1.97 6.16
C TYR A 107 -18.71 -2.45 6.57
N THR A 108 -17.95 -2.97 5.61
CA THR A 108 -16.56 -3.35 5.80
C THR A 108 -15.69 -2.57 4.84
N ALA A 109 -14.59 -2.00 5.33
CA ALA A 109 -13.54 -1.40 4.51
C ALA A 109 -12.25 -2.19 4.68
N GLU A 110 -11.71 -2.63 3.55
CA GLU A 110 -10.50 -3.43 3.47
C GLU A 110 -9.52 -2.79 2.49
N TRP A 111 -8.25 -3.16 2.62
CA TRP A 111 -7.23 -2.78 1.65
C TRP A 111 -6.46 -4.04 1.24
N GLU A 112 -6.69 -4.49 0.01
CA GLU A 112 -6.14 -5.72 -0.54
C GLU A 112 -5.55 -5.52 -1.93
N TYR A 113 -4.90 -6.57 -2.44
CA TYR A 113 -4.29 -6.61 -3.76
C TYR A 113 -5.30 -7.00 -4.85
N ILE A 114 -5.13 -6.41 -6.03
CA ILE A 114 -5.86 -6.71 -7.27
C ILE A 114 -5.11 -7.79 -8.05
#